data_AF-A0A1F5RW30-F1
#
_entry.id   AF-A0A1F5RW30-F1
#
_cell.length_a   1.000
_cell.length_b   1.000
_cell.length_c   1.000
_cell.angle_alpha   90.00
_cell.angle_beta   90.00
_cell.angle_gamma   90.00
#
_symmetry.space_group_name_H-M   'P 1'
#
loop_
_entity.id
_entity.type
_entity.pdbx_description
1 polymer ?
#
loop_
_entity_poly.entity_id
_entity_poly.type
_entity_poly.pdbx_seq_one_letter_code
_entity_poly.pdbx_strand_id
1 'polypeptide(L)'
;MATNHKIIIGDSRNMSDVEDKSVHLIVTSPPYWQIKDYGDEKQIGFNDSYEEYINNLNKVWGESYRVLQPGCRLCINIGDQFARAVTYGRYKVIPIRTEITKFCEAIGFDYMGAVIWQKKTTMNTTGGASVMGSFPYPRNGIIEIDYEFILLFKKLGTAPNNVPPAIKDKSVLTKEEWRKYFTGHWNFAGEKQNGGHLAMFPEELPRRLIKMFSFVGEIVLDPFLGSGTTMKVAIELERNSIGFEINNEYLPIIKQKVGVNKKPLFNGNDKFEIIYQKGMNGNKKPEAKRNTYSIKTVINNRINDPNYWKVLRENKKMGVVNS
;
A
#
# COMPACT_ATOMS: atom_id res chain seq x y z
N MET A 1 -17.97 -3.72 -16.96
CA MET A 1 -18.49 -2.33 -17.01
C MET A 1 -17.32 -1.47 -17.50
N ALA A 2 -17.51 -0.38 -18.25
CA ALA A 2 -16.38 0.48 -18.59
C ALA A 2 -15.85 1.16 -17.31
N THR A 3 -14.55 1.05 -17.05
CA THR A 3 -13.89 1.67 -15.89
C THR A 3 -12.95 2.80 -16.31
N ASN A 4 -12.61 3.67 -15.36
CA ASN A 4 -11.76 4.83 -15.56
C ASN A 4 -10.47 4.66 -14.73
N HIS A 5 -9.34 4.90 -15.38
CA HIS A 5 -8.01 4.67 -14.82
C HIS A 5 -7.13 5.89 -15.02
N LYS A 6 -6.65 6.47 -13.93
CA LYS A 6 -5.73 7.61 -13.94
C LYS A 6 -4.32 7.14 -13.62
N ILE A 7 -3.39 7.37 -14.55
CA ILE A 7 -1.95 7.17 -14.34
C ILE A 7 -1.34 8.56 -14.15
N ILE A 8 -0.91 8.84 -12.94
CA ILE A 8 -0.33 10.14 -12.58
C ILE A 8 1.18 9.95 -12.49
N ILE A 9 1.91 10.58 -13.41
CA ILE A 9 3.36 10.72 -13.32
C ILE A 9 3.64 11.89 -12.40
N GLY A 10 3.96 11.58 -11.14
CA GLY A 10 3.81 12.51 -10.02
C GLY A 10 4.39 11.99 -8.71
N ASP A 11 4.57 12.90 -7.75
CA ASP A 11 5.06 12.58 -6.41
C ASP A 11 3.88 12.37 -5.45
N SER A 12 3.68 11.14 -5.00
CA SER A 12 2.56 10.77 -4.11
C SER A 12 2.64 11.37 -2.71
N ARG A 13 3.72 12.07 -2.34
CA ARG A 13 3.75 12.95 -1.15
C ARG A 13 2.79 14.14 -1.28
N ASN A 14 2.32 14.43 -2.48
CA ASN A 14 1.27 15.40 -2.79
C ASN A 14 0.28 14.78 -3.79
N MET A 15 -0.93 14.47 -3.33
CA MET A 15 -2.01 13.92 -4.16
C MET A 15 -3.09 14.97 -4.45
N SER A 16 -2.72 16.25 -4.63
CA SER A 16 -3.68 17.34 -4.93
C SER A 16 -4.50 17.11 -6.20
N ASP A 17 -4.03 16.26 -7.12
CA ASP A 17 -4.77 15.79 -8.31
C ASP A 17 -5.92 14.82 -7.98
N VAL A 18 -6.08 14.44 -6.70
CA VAL A 18 -7.10 13.54 -6.17
C VAL A 18 -7.93 14.26 -5.10
N GLU A 19 -9.24 14.26 -5.30
CA GLU A 19 -10.20 14.88 -4.39
C GLU A 19 -10.21 14.20 -3.01
N ASP A 20 -10.47 15.00 -1.97
CA ASP A 20 -10.69 14.52 -0.60
C ASP A 20 -11.80 13.46 -0.58
N LYS A 21 -11.60 12.38 0.20
CA LYS A 21 -12.61 11.34 0.42
C LYS A 21 -13.24 10.84 -0.89
N SER A 22 -12.43 10.55 -1.91
CA SER A 22 -12.88 10.04 -3.22
C SER A 22 -12.51 8.57 -3.45
N VAL A 23 -11.54 8.05 -2.71
CA VAL A 23 -10.98 6.69 -2.89
C VAL A 23 -11.62 5.70 -1.91
N HIS A 24 -11.86 4.47 -2.36
CA HIS A 24 -12.57 3.45 -1.56
C HIS A 24 -11.65 2.37 -1.00
N LEU A 25 -10.48 2.18 -1.61
CA LEU A 25 -9.47 1.25 -1.15
C LEU A 25 -8.09 1.73 -1.59
N ILE A 26 -7.10 1.64 -0.71
CA ILE A 26 -5.69 1.83 -1.07
C ILE A 26 -4.98 0.49 -0.90
N VAL A 27 -4.29 0.03 -1.94
CA VAL A 27 -3.44 -1.17 -1.90
C VAL A 27 -2.09 -0.80 -2.49
N THR A 28 -1.03 -1.00 -1.72
CA THR A 28 0.30 -0.57 -2.15
C THR A 28 1.43 -1.31 -1.46
N SER A 29 2.64 -1.11 -1.96
CA SER A 29 3.89 -1.53 -1.33
C SER A 29 4.89 -0.38 -1.48
N PRO A 30 5.27 0.31 -0.38
CA PRO A 30 6.24 1.39 -0.48
C PRO A 30 7.60 0.88 -0.98
N PRO A 31 8.43 1.76 -1.56
CA PRO A 31 9.80 1.41 -1.91
C PRO A 31 10.56 1.01 -0.65
N TYR A 32 11.31 -0.09 -0.73
CA TYR A 32 12.10 -0.59 0.40
C TYR A 32 13.36 0.26 0.59
N TRP A 33 13.63 0.65 1.84
CA TRP A 33 14.75 1.53 2.19
C TRP A 33 16.11 0.92 1.78
N GLN A 34 16.89 1.66 0.98
CA GLN A 34 18.21 1.26 0.49
C GLN A 34 18.29 -0.07 -0.28
N ILE A 35 17.17 -0.71 -0.68
CA ILE A 35 17.23 -2.00 -1.38
C ILE A 35 17.37 -1.82 -2.89
N LYS A 36 16.65 -0.86 -3.47
CA LYS A 36 16.63 -0.65 -4.92
C LYS A 36 16.74 0.83 -5.27
N ASP A 37 17.52 1.09 -6.30
CA ASP A 37 17.47 2.34 -7.05
C ASP A 37 16.44 2.17 -8.18
N TYR A 38 15.37 2.97 -8.12
CA TYR A 38 14.32 3.02 -9.12
C TYR A 38 14.60 4.06 -10.21
N GLY A 39 15.77 4.72 -10.21
CA GLY A 39 16.26 5.56 -11.31
C GLY A 39 15.75 7.00 -11.29
N ASP A 40 15.20 7.48 -10.17
CA ASP A 40 14.76 8.87 -10.00
C ASP A 40 15.32 9.47 -8.71
N GLU A 41 15.90 10.68 -8.77
CA GLU A 41 16.51 11.35 -7.60
C GLU A 41 15.51 11.73 -6.51
N LYS A 42 14.22 11.82 -6.85
CA LYS A 42 13.13 12.16 -5.93
C LYS A 42 12.47 10.93 -5.31
N GLN A 43 12.88 9.72 -5.70
CA GLN A 43 12.38 8.47 -5.15
C GLN A 43 12.52 8.43 -3.62
N ILE A 44 11.63 7.69 -2.96
CA ILE A 44 11.70 7.50 -1.52
C ILE A 44 12.59 6.28 -1.21
N GLY A 45 13.57 6.45 -0.34
CA GLY A 45 14.28 5.35 0.32
C GLY A 45 15.66 4.99 -0.21
N PHE A 46 15.99 5.21 -1.49
CA PHE A 46 17.37 5.08 -1.96
C PHE A 46 18.15 6.37 -1.63
N ASN A 47 19.36 6.25 -1.08
CA ASN A 47 20.19 7.37 -0.57
C ASN A 47 19.57 8.27 0.53
N ASP A 48 18.38 7.96 1.01
CA ASP A 48 17.79 8.65 2.16
C ASP A 48 18.37 8.09 3.48
N SER A 49 18.51 8.95 4.49
CA SER A 49 18.62 8.48 5.87
C SER A 49 17.33 7.76 6.29
N TYR A 50 17.41 6.92 7.34
CA TYR A 50 16.22 6.21 7.81
C TYR A 50 15.10 7.17 8.28
N GLU A 51 15.48 8.29 8.91
CA GLU A 51 14.53 9.32 9.35
C GLU A 51 13.83 10.00 8.15
N GLU A 52 14.58 10.38 7.12
CA GLU A 52 14.02 10.96 5.90
C GLU A 52 13.10 9.99 5.17
N TYR A 53 13.49 8.72 5.07
CA TYR A 53 12.66 7.66 4.50
C TYR A 53 11.30 7.57 5.19
N ILE A 54 11.29 7.43 6.52
CA ILE A 54 10.05 7.35 7.31
C ILE A 54 9.23 8.63 7.18
N ASN A 55 9.85 9.81 7.23
CA ASN A 55 9.16 11.08 7.06
C ASN A 55 8.52 11.24 5.68
N ASN A 56 9.19 10.76 4.62
CA ASN A 56 8.64 10.77 3.27
C ASN A 56 7.44 9.83 3.15
N LEU A 57 7.51 8.61 3.72
CA LEU A 57 6.36 7.71 3.78
C LEU A 57 5.19 8.33 4.55
N ASN A 58 5.46 8.98 5.68
CA ASN A 58 4.46 9.64 6.51
C ASN A 58 3.66 10.72 5.76
N LYS A 59 4.31 11.47 4.84
CA LYS A 59 3.60 12.41 3.96
C LYS A 59 2.59 11.68 3.06
N VAL A 60 2.99 10.55 2.46
CA VAL A 60 2.11 9.72 1.63
C VAL A 60 0.96 9.13 2.44
N TRP A 61 1.20 8.71 3.68
CA TRP A 61 0.14 8.22 4.58
C TRP A 61 -0.83 9.33 4.99
N GLY A 62 -0.36 10.56 5.16
CA GLY A 62 -1.20 11.73 5.38
C GLY A 62 -2.14 12.00 4.20
N GLU A 63 -1.62 12.00 2.98
CA GLU A 63 -2.42 12.15 1.76
C GLU A 63 -3.37 10.96 1.56
N SER A 64 -2.91 9.74 1.85
CA SER A 64 -3.74 8.52 1.84
C SER A 64 -4.92 8.65 2.79
N TYR A 65 -4.71 9.21 3.99
CA TYR A 65 -5.80 9.48 4.93
C TYR A 65 -6.75 10.53 4.38
N ARG A 66 -6.27 11.62 3.75
CA ARG A 66 -7.11 12.68 3.18
C ARG A 66 -8.03 12.15 2.08
N VAL A 67 -7.49 11.44 1.09
CA VAL A 67 -8.21 10.99 -0.10
C VAL A 67 -9.12 9.78 0.15
N LEU A 68 -8.85 8.96 1.18
CA LEU A 68 -9.65 7.78 1.46
C LEU A 68 -11.03 8.16 2.04
N GLN A 69 -12.07 7.49 1.59
CA GLN A 69 -13.42 7.60 2.15
C GLN A 69 -13.45 7.12 3.63
N PRO A 70 -14.26 7.75 4.50
CA PRO A 70 -14.54 7.19 5.81
C PRO A 70 -15.10 5.77 5.71
N GLY A 71 -14.73 4.89 6.65
CA GLY A 71 -15.15 3.49 6.66
C GLY A 71 -14.36 2.55 5.74
N CYS A 72 -13.57 3.10 4.81
CA CYS A 72 -12.73 2.36 3.86
C CYS A 72 -11.34 2.04 4.42
N ARG A 73 -10.53 1.30 3.65
CA ARG A 73 -9.26 0.72 4.12
C ARG A 73 -8.02 1.13 3.34
N LEU A 74 -6.91 1.18 4.05
CA LEU A 74 -5.54 1.30 3.53
C LEU A 74 -4.82 -0.02 3.83
N CYS A 75 -4.29 -0.67 2.79
CA CYS A 75 -3.58 -1.93 2.88
C CYS A 75 -2.14 -1.74 2.38
N ILE A 76 -1.15 -2.03 3.23
CA ILE A 76 0.26 -1.79 2.93
C ILE A 76 1.04 -3.10 3.04
N ASN A 77 1.60 -3.57 1.93
CA ASN A 77 2.57 -4.66 1.93
C ASN A 77 3.96 -4.13 2.28
N ILE A 78 4.57 -4.65 3.35
CA ILE A 78 5.89 -4.25 3.82
C ILE A 78 6.60 -5.39 4.56
N GLY A 79 7.85 -5.64 4.21
CA GLY A 79 8.77 -6.49 4.97
C GLY A 79 9.62 -5.68 5.94
N ASP A 80 9.86 -6.24 7.14
CA ASP A 80 10.90 -5.73 8.02
C ASP A 80 12.28 -6.05 7.40
N GLN A 81 13.24 -5.12 7.53
CA GLN A 81 14.49 -5.20 6.77
C GLN A 81 15.65 -5.68 7.64
N PHE A 82 16.45 -6.61 7.11
CA PHE A 82 17.73 -6.95 7.71
C PHE A 82 18.78 -5.87 7.44
N ALA A 83 19.20 -5.20 8.51
CA ALA A 83 20.41 -4.40 8.54
C ALA A 83 21.64 -5.32 8.55
N ARG A 84 22.46 -5.23 7.50
CA ARG A 84 23.72 -5.99 7.39
C ARG A 84 24.77 -5.45 8.35
N ALA A 85 25.60 -6.35 8.88
CA ALA A 85 26.70 -5.99 9.78
C ALA A 85 27.70 -5.01 9.15
N VAL A 86 27.92 -5.06 7.83
CA VAL A 86 28.81 -4.14 7.10
C VAL A 86 28.37 -2.68 7.25
N THR A 87 27.07 -2.41 7.34
CA THR A 87 26.51 -1.06 7.44
C THR A 87 26.30 -0.63 8.90
N TYR A 88 25.95 -1.57 9.79
CA TYR A 88 25.49 -1.27 11.14
C TYR A 88 26.43 -1.76 12.26
N GLY A 89 27.56 -2.38 11.92
CA GLY A 89 28.48 -3.03 12.86
C GLY A 89 27.93 -4.32 13.50
N ARG A 90 26.64 -4.64 13.30
CA ARG A 90 25.95 -5.84 13.78
C ARG A 90 24.74 -6.18 12.92
N TYR A 91 24.32 -7.44 12.96
CA TYR A 91 23.03 -7.86 12.39
C TYR A 91 21.87 -7.35 13.25
N LYS A 92 20.88 -6.73 12.62
CA LYS A 92 19.66 -6.25 13.27
C LYS A 92 18.50 -6.29 12.29
N VAL A 93 17.28 -6.50 12.78
CA VAL A 93 16.06 -6.27 12.01
C VAL A 93 15.57 -4.85 12.29
N ILE A 94 15.28 -4.09 11.22
CA ILE A 94 14.66 -2.77 11.28
C ILE A 94 13.15 -2.96 11.13
N PRO A 95 12.36 -2.69 12.19
CA PRO A 95 10.92 -2.98 12.20
C PRO A 95 10.12 -1.85 11.52
N ILE A 96 10.28 -1.67 10.21
CA ILE A 96 9.66 -0.58 9.43
C ILE A 96 8.14 -0.56 9.63
N ARG A 97 7.51 -1.73 9.70
CA ARG A 97 6.05 -1.84 9.94
C ARG A 97 5.59 -1.12 11.20
N THR A 98 6.43 -1.05 12.23
CA THR A 98 6.09 -0.48 13.53
C THR A 98 5.99 1.04 13.43
N GLU A 99 6.89 1.67 12.68
CA GLU A 99 6.88 3.11 12.47
C GLU A 99 5.68 3.53 11.61
N ILE A 100 5.38 2.78 10.55
CA ILE A 100 4.16 2.98 9.74
C ILE A 100 2.91 2.86 10.61
N THR A 101 2.81 1.80 11.43
CA THR A 101 1.64 1.55 12.28
C THR A 101 1.41 2.70 13.27
N LYS A 102 2.46 3.14 13.97
CA LYS A 102 2.38 4.27 14.91
C LYS A 102 1.91 5.54 14.21
N PHE A 103 2.49 5.85 13.05
CA PHE A 103 2.13 7.09 12.34
C PHE A 103 0.68 7.05 11.85
N CYS A 104 0.25 5.95 11.21
CA CYS A 104 -1.13 5.79 10.75
C CYS A 104 -2.15 5.93 11.90
N GLU A 105 -1.87 5.32 13.05
CA GLU A 105 -2.67 5.47 14.28
C GLU A 105 -2.70 6.94 14.76
N ALA A 106 -1.58 7.66 14.70
CA ALA A 106 -1.53 9.05 15.13
C ALA A 106 -2.33 9.99 14.22
N ILE A 107 -2.41 9.74 12.92
CA ILE A 107 -3.17 10.59 11.98
C ILE A 107 -4.67 10.26 11.91
N GLY A 108 -5.12 9.19 12.58
CA GLY A 108 -6.55 8.87 12.72
C GLY A 108 -7.02 7.56 12.08
N PHE A 109 -6.13 6.75 11.52
CA PHE A 109 -6.48 5.38 11.15
C PHE A 109 -6.64 4.51 12.40
N ASP A 110 -7.45 3.46 12.29
CA ASP A 110 -7.46 2.33 13.22
C ASP A 110 -6.68 1.17 12.59
N TYR A 111 -5.69 0.65 13.30
CA TYR A 111 -4.99 -0.57 12.92
C TYR A 111 -5.88 -1.78 13.16
N MET A 112 -6.17 -2.49 12.08
CA MET A 112 -7.07 -3.65 12.06
C MET A 112 -6.31 -4.98 12.17
N GLY A 113 -4.99 -4.93 12.39
CA GLY A 113 -4.10 -6.09 12.35
C GLY A 113 -3.34 -6.19 11.03
N ALA A 114 -2.66 -7.32 10.84
CA ALA A 114 -1.89 -7.61 9.63
C ALA A 114 -2.11 -9.06 9.20
N VAL A 115 -2.01 -9.28 7.89
CA VAL A 115 -1.83 -10.62 7.33
C VAL A 115 -0.33 -10.87 7.18
N ILE A 116 0.12 -12.05 7.60
CA ILE A 116 1.49 -12.53 7.35
C ILE A 116 1.47 -13.23 6.00
N TRP A 117 2.14 -12.64 5.01
CA TRP A 117 2.31 -13.25 3.70
C TRP A 117 3.61 -14.04 3.66
N GLN A 118 3.48 -15.37 3.70
CA GLN A 118 4.58 -16.30 3.53
C GLN A 118 4.92 -16.42 2.05
N LYS A 119 6.14 -16.04 1.68
CA LYS A 119 6.64 -16.25 0.32
C LYS A 119 7.12 -17.69 0.23
N LYS A 120 6.51 -18.51 -0.63
CA LYS A 120 7.09 -19.83 -0.94
C LYS A 120 8.43 -19.62 -1.66
N THR A 121 9.53 -19.69 -0.94
CA THR A 121 10.89 -19.70 -1.49
C THR A 121 11.16 -21.10 -2.05
N THR A 122 11.15 -21.23 -3.38
CA THR A 122 11.99 -22.27 -3.99
C THR A 122 13.43 -21.85 -3.74
N MET A 123 14.13 -22.52 -2.82
CA MET A 123 15.59 -22.42 -2.66
C MET A 123 16.20 -22.42 -4.06
N ASN A 124 16.71 -21.25 -4.48
CA ASN A 124 17.62 -20.98 -5.61
C ASN A 124 17.54 -19.50 -6.03
N THR A 125 17.53 -18.57 -5.06
CA THR A 125 17.96 -17.20 -5.36
C THR A 125 19.46 -17.13 -5.12
N THR A 126 20.20 -16.85 -6.20
CA THR A 126 21.58 -16.38 -6.18
C THR A 126 21.74 -15.28 -5.12
N GLY A 127 22.17 -15.67 -3.90
CA GLY A 127 22.37 -14.77 -2.77
C GLY A 127 21.66 -15.12 -1.45
N GLY A 128 20.88 -16.20 -1.35
CA GLY A 128 20.24 -16.59 -0.10
C GLY A 128 19.84 -18.06 -0.06
N ALA A 129 20.66 -18.88 0.59
CA ALA A 129 20.33 -20.25 1.01
C ALA A 129 21.37 -20.79 2.00
N SER A 130 21.66 -20.03 3.05
CA SER A 130 22.33 -20.52 4.25
C SER A 130 21.78 -19.78 5.45
N VAL A 131 21.33 -20.51 6.47
CA VAL A 131 20.97 -19.93 7.77
C VAL A 131 22.17 -19.09 8.23
N MET A 132 21.97 -17.77 8.29
CA MET A 132 23.06 -16.86 8.65
C MET A 132 23.39 -17.08 10.13
N GLY A 133 24.67 -17.26 10.44
CA GLY A 133 25.12 -17.58 11.78
C GLY A 133 26.29 -18.56 11.77
N SER A 134 26.72 -18.96 12.95
CA SER A 134 27.87 -19.84 13.13
C SER A 134 27.45 -21.31 13.06
N PHE A 135 26.97 -21.81 11.91
CA PHE A 135 26.63 -23.25 11.80
C PHE A 135 27.84 -24.14 12.16
N PRO A 136 27.68 -25.22 12.96
CA PRO A 136 26.45 -25.72 13.61
C PRO A 136 26.18 -25.15 15.01
N TYR A 137 26.97 -24.17 15.48
CA TYR A 137 26.86 -23.57 16.81
C TYR A 137 25.59 -22.68 16.94
N PRO A 138 24.70 -22.97 17.90
CA PRO A 138 23.33 -22.44 17.89
C PRO A 138 23.20 -20.97 18.31
N ARG A 139 24.14 -20.41 19.08
CA ARG A 139 23.98 -19.11 19.75
C ARG A 139 23.80 -17.92 18.80
N ASN A 140 24.40 -17.99 17.61
CA ASN A 140 24.43 -16.90 16.65
C ASN A 140 23.55 -17.17 15.41
N GLY A 141 22.69 -18.20 15.44
CA GLY A 141 21.76 -18.48 14.36
C GLY A 141 20.75 -17.34 14.21
N ILE A 142 20.57 -16.84 12.99
CA ILE A 142 19.61 -15.82 12.63
C ILE A 142 18.42 -16.49 11.94
N ILE A 143 17.22 -16.17 12.40
CA ILE A 143 15.96 -16.66 11.81
C ILE A 143 15.81 -16.07 10.41
N GLU A 144 15.50 -16.90 9.43
CA GLU A 144 15.16 -16.45 8.09
C GLU A 144 13.85 -15.64 8.11
N ILE A 145 13.83 -14.47 7.47
CA ILE A 145 12.60 -13.70 7.25
C ILE A 145 12.13 -14.01 5.84
N ASP A 146 11.28 -15.01 5.71
CA ASP A 146 10.68 -15.50 4.47
C ASP A 146 9.21 -15.05 4.31
N TYR A 147 8.82 -14.04 5.07
CA TYR A 147 7.49 -13.45 5.07
C TYR A 147 7.51 -11.92 5.01
N GLU A 148 6.41 -11.34 4.54
CA GLU A 148 6.12 -9.91 4.62
C GLU A 148 4.79 -9.67 5.35
N PHE A 149 4.56 -8.44 5.79
CA PHE A 149 3.32 -8.04 6.44
C PHE A 149 2.44 -7.27 5.46
N ILE A 150 1.15 -7.61 5.43
CA ILE A 150 0.12 -6.78 4.81
C ILE A 150 -0.63 -6.09 5.95
N LEU A 151 -0.24 -4.86 6.26
CA LEU A 151 -0.85 -4.05 7.30
C LEU A 151 -2.24 -3.59 6.83
N LEU A 152 -3.23 -3.70 7.72
CA LEU A 152 -4.61 -3.30 7.45
C LEU A 152 -4.98 -2.13 8.34
N PHE A 153 -5.36 -1.01 7.73
CA PHE A 153 -5.84 0.18 8.42
C PHE A 153 -7.24 0.53 7.95
N LYS A 154 -8.08 1.05 8.85
CA LYS A 154 -9.41 1.56 8.55
C LYS A 154 -9.51 3.03 8.89
N LYS A 155 -10.00 3.85 7.96
CA LYS A 155 -10.36 5.25 8.29
C LYS A 155 -11.69 5.25 9.03
N LEU A 156 -11.71 5.90 10.19
CA LEU A 156 -12.93 5.99 10.99
C LEU A 156 -14.06 6.72 10.25
N GLY A 157 -15.30 6.32 10.56
CA GLY A 157 -16.53 6.84 9.98
C GLY A 157 -17.36 5.78 9.27
N THR A 158 -18.42 6.24 8.59
CA THR A 158 -19.40 5.39 7.91
C THR A 158 -18.95 5.17 6.46
N ALA A 159 -18.88 3.91 6.04
CA ALA A 159 -18.61 3.56 4.66
C ALA A 159 -19.73 4.04 3.72
N PRO A 160 -19.46 4.28 2.44
CA PRO A 160 -20.51 4.50 1.45
C PRO A 160 -21.50 3.33 1.46
N ASN A 161 -22.75 3.58 1.87
CA ASN A 161 -23.76 2.54 2.07
C ASN A 161 -24.75 2.39 0.91
N ASN A 162 -24.66 3.30 -0.07
CA ASN A 162 -25.52 3.43 -1.25
C ASN A 162 -25.11 2.53 -2.43
N VAL A 163 -24.53 1.36 -2.15
CA VAL A 163 -24.13 0.39 -3.19
C VAL A 163 -25.38 -0.32 -3.74
N PRO A 164 -25.68 -0.21 -5.05
CA PRO A 164 -26.86 -0.85 -5.65
C PRO A 164 -26.83 -2.38 -5.50
N PRO A 165 -27.98 -3.07 -5.34
CA PRO A 165 -28.02 -4.53 -5.21
C PRO A 165 -27.26 -5.26 -6.32
N ALA A 166 -27.43 -4.85 -7.58
CA ALA A 166 -26.73 -5.44 -8.72
C ALA A 166 -25.19 -5.32 -8.63
N ILE A 167 -24.67 -4.27 -7.98
CA ILE A 167 -23.22 -4.10 -7.74
C ILE A 167 -22.76 -4.98 -6.57
N LYS A 168 -23.59 -5.12 -5.52
CA LYS A 168 -23.33 -6.06 -4.43
C LYS A 168 -23.23 -7.49 -4.95
N ASP A 169 -24.17 -7.90 -5.79
CA ASP A 169 -24.21 -9.25 -6.38
C ASP A 169 -22.96 -9.53 -7.23
N LYS A 170 -22.50 -8.55 -8.02
CA LYS A 170 -21.23 -8.65 -8.77
C LYS A 170 -19.97 -8.66 -7.91
N SER A 171 -20.10 -8.32 -6.63
CA SER A 171 -18.97 -8.26 -5.68
C SER A 171 -18.99 -9.42 -4.68
N VAL A 172 -19.87 -10.42 -4.88
CA VAL A 172 -19.96 -11.57 -4.00
C VAL A 172 -18.66 -12.38 -4.02
N LEU A 173 -18.17 -12.70 -2.84
CA LEU A 173 -17.14 -13.71 -2.62
C LEU A 173 -17.79 -15.08 -2.46
N THR A 174 -17.21 -16.11 -3.07
CA THR A 174 -17.63 -17.48 -2.75
C THR A 174 -17.28 -17.79 -1.29
N LYS A 175 -17.94 -18.80 -0.69
CA LYS A 175 -17.60 -19.26 0.67
C LYS A 175 -16.14 -19.71 0.79
N GLU A 176 -15.60 -20.30 -0.27
CA GLU A 176 -14.19 -20.71 -0.34
C GLU A 176 -13.27 -19.51 -0.33
N GLU A 177 -13.54 -18.51 -1.18
CA GLU A 177 -12.76 -17.27 -1.21
C GLU A 177 -12.82 -16.54 0.13
N TRP A 178 -14.00 -16.45 0.74
CA TRP A 178 -14.16 -15.85 2.06
C TRP A 178 -13.26 -16.53 3.11
N ARG A 179 -13.30 -17.87 3.18
CA ARG A 179 -12.47 -18.64 4.12
C ARG A 179 -10.98 -18.54 3.79
N LYS A 180 -10.62 -18.44 2.52
CA LYS A 180 -9.22 -18.33 2.07
C LYS A 180 -8.64 -16.94 2.36
N TYR A 181 -9.42 -15.89 2.12
CA TYR A 181 -8.96 -14.51 2.16
C TYR A 181 -9.00 -13.92 3.57
N PHE A 182 -10.04 -14.20 4.36
CA PHE A 182 -10.18 -13.69 5.73
C PHE A 182 -9.43 -14.58 6.75
N THR A 183 -8.14 -14.78 6.52
CA THR A 183 -7.20 -15.49 7.41
C THR A 183 -5.96 -14.65 7.65
N GLY A 184 -5.32 -14.83 8.81
CA GLY A 184 -4.12 -14.08 9.19
C GLY A 184 -2.83 -14.51 8.48
N HIS A 185 -2.85 -15.61 7.71
CA HIS A 185 -1.66 -16.15 7.04
C HIS A 185 -1.97 -16.48 5.60
N TRP A 186 -1.24 -15.88 4.66
CA TRP A 186 -1.39 -16.12 3.24
C TRP A 186 -0.13 -16.78 2.69
N ASN A 187 -0.30 -17.88 1.95
CA ASN A 187 0.81 -18.65 1.40
C ASN A 187 0.72 -18.69 -0.13
N PHE A 188 1.54 -17.89 -0.81
CA PHE A 188 1.70 -17.93 -2.26
C PHE A 188 3.09 -17.37 -2.66
N ALA A 189 3.60 -17.81 -3.82
CA ALA A 189 4.91 -17.40 -4.29
C ALA A 189 4.93 -15.91 -4.68
N GLY A 190 6.11 -15.27 -4.55
CA GLY A 190 6.34 -13.96 -5.14
C GLY A 190 6.49 -14.02 -6.66
N GLU A 191 6.46 -12.86 -7.32
CA GLU A 191 6.70 -12.78 -8.76
C GLU A 191 8.18 -12.98 -9.11
N LYS A 192 8.43 -13.71 -10.21
CA LYS A 192 9.78 -13.84 -10.77
C LYS A 192 10.15 -12.53 -11.46
N GLN A 193 11.25 -11.92 -11.01
CA GLN A 193 11.81 -10.72 -11.64
C GLN A 193 12.55 -11.11 -12.93
N ASN A 194 11.83 -11.22 -14.04
CA ASN A 194 12.42 -11.49 -15.35
C ASN A 194 13.10 -10.20 -15.88
N GLY A 195 14.34 -9.95 -15.45
CA GLY A 195 15.28 -9.06 -16.15
C GLY A 195 15.07 -7.55 -16.06
N GLY A 196 14.45 -7.03 -15.00
CA GLY A 196 14.34 -5.57 -14.80
C GLY A 196 14.33 -5.16 -13.32
N HIS A 197 14.69 -3.90 -13.05
CA HIS A 197 14.77 -3.27 -11.71
C HIS A 197 13.42 -3.22 -10.94
N LEU A 198 12.34 -3.79 -11.47
CA LEU A 198 10.98 -3.75 -10.95
C LEU A 198 10.83 -4.67 -9.72
N ALA A 199 10.64 -4.10 -8.53
CA ALA A 199 10.07 -4.85 -7.40
C ALA A 199 8.55 -4.90 -7.58
N MET A 200 7.99 -6.09 -7.76
CA MET A 200 6.55 -6.29 -7.89
C MET A 200 6.08 -7.36 -6.91
N PHE A 201 4.98 -7.10 -6.20
CA PHE A 201 4.21 -8.15 -5.53
C PHE A 201 3.33 -8.88 -6.56
N PRO A 202 2.98 -10.15 -6.30
CA PRO A 202 2.14 -10.94 -7.20
C PRO A 202 0.70 -10.45 -7.22
N GLU A 203 0.04 -10.66 -8.35
CA GLU A 203 -1.34 -10.21 -8.59
C GLU A 203 -2.35 -10.78 -7.59
N GLU A 204 -2.06 -11.95 -7.02
CA GLU A 204 -2.90 -12.56 -5.99
C GLU A 204 -3.07 -11.65 -4.77
N LEU A 205 -2.04 -10.89 -4.37
CA LEU A 205 -2.09 -10.00 -3.22
C LEU A 205 -3.13 -8.88 -3.39
N PRO A 206 -3.06 -7.99 -4.40
CA PRO A 206 -4.06 -6.97 -4.62
C PRO A 206 -5.41 -7.60 -4.99
N ARG A 207 -5.46 -8.76 -5.67
CA ARG A 207 -6.73 -9.42 -6.03
C ARG A 207 -7.55 -9.76 -4.80
N ARG A 208 -6.92 -10.34 -3.79
CA ARG A 208 -7.57 -10.62 -2.50
C ARG A 208 -8.08 -9.35 -1.85
N LEU A 209 -7.21 -8.35 -1.69
CA LEU A 209 -7.54 -7.10 -0.99
C LEU A 209 -8.66 -6.33 -1.68
N ILE A 210 -8.62 -6.24 -3.02
CA ILE A 210 -9.67 -5.58 -3.82
C ILE A 210 -11.00 -6.31 -3.67
N LYS A 211 -11.01 -7.64 -3.76
CA LYS A 211 -12.26 -8.40 -3.57
C LYS A 211 -12.79 -8.36 -2.13
N MET A 212 -11.91 -8.27 -1.13
CA MET A 212 -12.32 -8.21 0.29
C MET A 212 -12.89 -6.85 0.69
N PHE A 213 -12.37 -5.76 0.12
CA PHE A 213 -12.52 -4.42 0.70
C PHE A 213 -13.02 -3.34 -0.27
N SER A 214 -13.45 -3.70 -1.48
CA SER A 214 -14.18 -2.78 -2.37
C SER A 214 -15.28 -3.48 -3.16
N PHE A 215 -16.21 -2.70 -3.70
CA PHE A 215 -17.26 -3.12 -4.63
C PHE A 215 -16.89 -2.80 -6.09
N VAL A 216 -17.54 -3.49 -7.04
CA VAL A 216 -17.41 -3.19 -8.48
C VAL A 216 -17.72 -1.72 -8.72
N GLY A 217 -16.91 -1.05 -9.55
CA GLY A 217 -17.03 0.37 -9.87
C GLY A 217 -16.42 1.33 -8.82
N GLU A 218 -15.98 0.85 -7.66
CA GLU A 218 -15.27 1.70 -6.71
C GLU A 218 -13.82 1.99 -7.13
N ILE A 219 -13.22 3.00 -6.51
CA ILE A 219 -11.87 3.49 -6.86
C ILE A 219 -10.81 2.87 -5.95
N VAL A 220 -9.84 2.18 -6.58
CA VAL A 220 -8.64 1.65 -5.93
C VAL A 220 -7.43 2.55 -6.23
N LEU A 221 -6.72 3.00 -5.19
CA LEU A 221 -5.52 3.82 -5.33
C LEU A 221 -4.26 3.02 -5.00
N ASP A 222 -3.21 3.24 -5.79
CA ASP A 222 -1.84 2.83 -5.48
C ASP A 222 -0.87 4.03 -5.52
N PRO A 223 -0.43 4.58 -4.38
CA PRO A 223 0.52 5.70 -4.34
C PRO A 223 1.95 5.33 -4.76
N PHE A 224 2.25 4.05 -4.97
CA PHE A 224 3.55 3.54 -5.42
C PHE A 224 3.32 2.52 -6.56
N LEU A 225 2.76 3.02 -7.66
CA LEU A 225 2.19 2.21 -8.73
C LEU A 225 3.20 1.22 -9.34
N GLY A 226 4.48 1.61 -9.45
CA GLY A 226 5.53 0.76 -9.99
C GLY A 226 5.15 0.26 -11.38
N SER A 227 5.23 -1.06 -11.58
CA SER A 227 4.88 -1.68 -12.87
C SER A 227 3.37 -1.64 -13.19
N GLY A 228 2.50 -1.21 -12.27
CA GLY A 228 1.05 -1.14 -12.48
C GLY A 228 0.25 -2.37 -12.04
N THR A 229 0.78 -3.23 -11.16
CA THR A 229 0.12 -4.49 -10.75
C THR A 229 -1.25 -4.26 -10.10
N THR A 230 -1.35 -3.33 -9.14
CA THR A 230 -2.63 -3.01 -8.48
C THR A 230 -3.67 -2.50 -9.47
N MET A 231 -3.27 -1.62 -10.39
CA MET A 231 -4.14 -1.08 -11.43
C MET A 231 -4.64 -2.17 -12.38
N LYS A 232 -3.75 -3.06 -12.86
CA LYS A 232 -4.13 -4.21 -13.69
C LYS A 232 -5.22 -5.05 -13.02
N VAL A 233 -5.02 -5.39 -11.75
CA VAL A 233 -5.98 -6.23 -11.02
C VAL A 233 -7.28 -5.49 -10.72
N ALA A 234 -7.24 -4.18 -10.49
CA ALA A 234 -8.44 -3.36 -10.37
C ALA A 234 -9.28 -3.39 -11.66
N ILE A 235 -8.64 -3.24 -12.83
CA ILE A 235 -9.29 -3.36 -14.15
C ILE A 235 -9.98 -4.71 -14.31
N GLU A 236 -9.26 -5.81 -14.07
CA GLU A 236 -9.80 -7.17 -14.20
C GLU A 236 -10.97 -7.46 -13.26
N LEU A 237 -11.01 -6.80 -12.11
CA LEU A 237 -12.09 -6.90 -11.14
C LEU A 237 -13.15 -5.81 -11.34
N GLU A 238 -13.16 -5.09 -12.46
CA GLU A 238 -14.13 -4.03 -12.78
C GLU A 238 -14.16 -2.91 -11.72
N ARG A 239 -13.01 -2.52 -11.16
CA ARG A 239 -12.85 -1.34 -10.30
C ARG A 239 -12.17 -0.23 -11.07
N ASN A 240 -12.53 1.02 -10.76
CA ASN A 240 -11.77 2.19 -11.21
C ASN A 240 -10.42 2.24 -10.48
N SER A 241 -9.44 2.96 -11.03
CA SER A 241 -8.15 3.07 -10.34
C SER A 241 -7.42 4.38 -10.54
N ILE A 242 -6.63 4.75 -9.54
CA ILE A 242 -5.68 5.86 -9.61
C ILE A 242 -4.31 5.30 -9.19
N GLY A 243 -3.25 5.67 -9.90
CA GLY A 243 -1.90 5.26 -9.51
C GLY A 243 -0.89 6.37 -9.71
N PHE A 244 -0.01 6.54 -8.73
CA PHE A 244 1.10 7.49 -8.80
C PHE A 244 2.40 6.74 -9.07
N GLU A 245 3.16 7.21 -10.05
CA GLU A 245 4.52 6.75 -10.33
C GLU A 245 5.43 7.96 -10.53
N ILE A 246 6.54 8.00 -9.82
CA ILE A 246 7.45 9.15 -9.87
C ILE A 246 8.38 9.07 -11.09
N ASN A 247 8.81 7.86 -11.45
CA ASN A 247 9.70 7.65 -12.58
C ASN A 247 8.91 7.51 -13.89
N ASN A 248 8.99 8.53 -14.74
CA ASN A 248 8.34 8.54 -16.05
C ASN A 248 8.74 7.36 -16.96
N GLU A 249 9.94 6.78 -16.78
CA GLU A 249 10.41 5.61 -17.55
C GLU A 249 9.57 4.36 -17.30
N TYR A 250 8.75 4.34 -16.24
CA TYR A 250 7.84 3.23 -15.96
C TYR A 250 6.54 3.34 -16.76
N LEU A 251 6.22 4.50 -17.32
CA LEU A 251 4.96 4.72 -18.06
C LEU A 251 4.76 3.73 -19.23
N PRO A 252 5.76 3.44 -20.09
CA PRO A 252 5.61 2.42 -21.14
C PRO A 252 5.29 1.03 -20.57
N ILE A 253 5.93 0.66 -19.45
CA ILE A 253 5.75 -0.63 -18.77
C ILE A 253 4.33 -0.73 -18.21
N ILE A 254 3.87 0.33 -17.53
CA ILE A 254 2.51 0.44 -17.00
C ILE A 254 1.51 0.30 -18.16
N LYS A 255 1.66 1.09 -19.22
CA LYS A 255 0.77 1.06 -20.40
C LYS A 255 0.65 -0.33 -21.01
N GLN A 256 1.77 -1.02 -21.15
CA GLN A 256 1.79 -2.39 -21.67
C GLN A 256 1.08 -3.36 -20.71
N LYS A 257 1.34 -3.26 -19.40
CA LYS A 257 0.78 -4.15 -18.38
C LYS A 257 -0.73 -4.01 -18.25
N VAL A 258 -1.24 -2.77 -18.22
CA VAL A 258 -2.67 -2.48 -18.06
C VAL A 258 -3.43 -2.50 -19.38
N GLY A 259 -2.72 -2.68 -20.50
CA GLY A 259 -3.34 -2.89 -21.80
C GLY A 259 -3.86 -1.63 -22.49
N VAL A 260 -3.32 -0.44 -22.18
CA VAL A 260 -3.73 0.84 -22.80
C VAL A 260 -3.75 0.76 -24.33
N ASN A 261 -2.78 0.04 -24.91
CA ASN A 261 -2.61 -0.07 -26.36
C ASN A 261 -3.21 -1.36 -26.94
N LYS A 262 -3.89 -2.20 -26.14
CA LYS A 262 -4.53 -3.42 -26.65
C LYS A 262 -5.94 -3.07 -27.13
N LYS A 263 -6.33 -3.60 -28.30
CA LYS A 263 -7.76 -3.65 -28.66
C LYS A 263 -8.48 -4.39 -27.51
N PRO A 264 -9.62 -3.89 -27.02
CA PRO A 264 -10.35 -4.55 -25.94
C PRO A 264 -10.66 -5.99 -26.39
N LEU A 265 -10.04 -6.97 -25.71
CA LEU A 265 -10.24 -8.40 -25.99
C LEU A 265 -11.65 -8.86 -25.57
N PHE A 266 -12.30 -8.07 -24.70
CA PHE A 266 -13.70 -8.18 -24.29
C PHE A 266 -14.27 -6.77 -24.16
N ASN A 267 -15.59 -6.61 -24.36
CA ASN A 267 -16.45 -5.39 -24.41
C ASN A 267 -16.21 -4.22 -23.41
N GLY A 268 -14.98 -3.90 -23.02
CA GLY A 268 -14.63 -2.79 -22.12
C GLY A 268 -14.22 -1.55 -22.89
N ASN A 269 -14.97 -0.46 -22.73
CA ASN A 269 -14.54 0.90 -23.10
C ASN A 269 -13.76 1.53 -21.94
N ASP A 270 -12.75 0.83 -21.42
CA ASP A 270 -11.95 1.32 -20.30
C ASP A 270 -11.20 2.59 -20.72
N LYS A 271 -11.31 3.64 -19.91
CA LYS A 271 -10.74 4.95 -20.20
C LYS A 271 -9.46 5.12 -19.40
N PHE A 272 -8.38 5.47 -20.09
CA PHE A 272 -7.10 5.80 -19.48
C PHE A 272 -6.81 7.28 -19.62
N GLU A 273 -6.52 7.93 -18.49
CA GLU A 273 -6.08 9.32 -18.42
C GLU A 273 -4.64 9.34 -17.89
N ILE A 274 -3.75 10.02 -18.59
CA ILE A 274 -2.35 10.18 -18.17
C ILE A 274 -2.16 11.63 -17.77
N ILE A 275 -1.78 11.84 -16.51
CA ILE A 275 -1.64 13.16 -15.91
C ILE A 275 -0.17 13.34 -15.53
N TYR A 276 0.40 14.49 -15.88
CA TYR A 276 1.74 14.88 -15.46
C TYR A 276 1.61 15.96 -14.38
N GLN A 277 2.09 15.69 -13.17
CA GLN A 277 1.93 16.61 -12.05
C GLN A 277 2.74 17.90 -12.26
N LYS A 278 2.10 19.06 -12.05
CA LYS A 278 2.74 20.37 -12.24
C LYS A 278 3.88 20.57 -11.22
N GLY A 279 5.04 21.05 -11.69
CA GLY A 279 6.17 21.42 -10.82
C GLY A 279 7.30 20.39 -10.70
N MET A 280 7.28 19.30 -11.49
CA MET A 280 8.37 18.32 -11.52
C MET A 280 9.73 18.89 -12.03
N ASN A 281 9.77 20.09 -12.63
CA ASN A 281 11.00 20.74 -13.11
C ASN A 281 11.82 21.48 -12.02
N GLY A 282 11.51 21.32 -10.73
CA GLY A 282 12.31 21.86 -9.63
C GLY A 282 13.26 20.82 -9.01
N ASN A 283 14.58 21.02 -9.15
CA ASN A 283 15.65 20.19 -8.55
C ASN A 283 15.93 20.50 -7.07
N LYS A 284 14.89 20.55 -6.22
CA LYS A 284 15.12 20.68 -4.77
C LYS A 284 14.25 19.70 -3.99
N LYS A 285 14.90 18.84 -3.19
CA LYS A 285 14.24 18.12 -2.11
C LYS A 285 13.58 19.15 -1.19
N PRO A 286 12.28 19.02 -0.84
CA PRO A 286 11.64 19.95 0.07
C PRO A 286 12.32 19.90 1.44
N GLU A 287 12.69 21.06 1.99
CA GLU A 287 13.28 21.18 3.33
C GLU A 287 12.36 20.56 4.39
N ALA A 288 12.95 19.76 5.28
CA ALA A 288 12.27 19.16 6.41
C ALA A 288 11.89 20.23 7.44
N LYS A 289 10.67 20.77 7.36
CA LYS A 289 10.08 21.45 8.52
C LYS A 289 9.78 20.39 9.59
N ARG A 290 10.62 20.34 10.64
CA ARG A 290 10.37 19.59 11.87
C ARG A 290 9.14 20.18 12.58
N ASN A 291 7.95 19.74 12.19
CA ASN A 291 6.81 19.76 13.10
C ASN A 291 6.83 18.44 13.88
N THR A 292 7.55 18.43 14.99
CA THR A 292 7.46 17.37 15.99
C THR A 292 6.11 17.45 16.69
N TYR A 293 5.06 16.98 16.02
CA TYR A 293 3.88 16.50 16.73
C TYR A 293 4.31 15.28 17.52
N SER A 294 4.09 15.29 18.84
CA SER A 294 4.36 14.12 19.68
C SER A 294 3.36 13.02 19.34
N ILE A 295 3.70 12.18 18.35
CA ILE A 295 2.95 10.98 17.91
C ILE A 295 2.48 10.15 19.12
N LYS A 296 3.34 10.03 20.15
CA LYS A 296 3.02 9.33 21.41
C LYS A 296 1.82 9.93 22.15
N THR A 297 1.71 11.26 22.18
CA THR A 297 0.62 11.95 22.90
C THR A 297 -0.71 11.75 22.20
N VAL A 298 -0.73 11.79 20.86
CA VAL A 298 -1.95 11.60 20.06
C VAL A 298 -2.47 10.18 20.19
N ILE A 299 -1.60 9.17 20.09
CA ILE A 299 -1.98 7.75 20.22
C ILE A 299 -2.49 7.45 21.64
N ASN A 300 -1.78 7.92 22.68
CA ASN A 300 -2.19 7.72 24.06
C ASN A 300 -3.57 8.35 24.34
N ASN A 301 -3.84 9.55 23.80
CA ASN A 301 -5.14 10.19 23.94
C ASN A 301 -6.26 9.46 23.18
N ARG A 302 -6.00 8.72 22.10
CA ARG A 302 -7.06 7.95 21.42
C ARG A 302 -7.37 6.64 22.14
N ILE A 303 -6.34 5.87 22.51
CA ILE A 303 -6.52 4.54 23.09
C ILE A 303 -7.00 4.63 24.54
N ASN A 304 -6.41 5.52 25.33
CA ASN A 304 -6.63 5.60 26.77
C ASN A 304 -7.64 6.68 27.19
N ASP A 305 -8.32 7.35 26.26
CA ASP A 305 -9.41 8.30 26.58
C ASP A 305 -10.79 7.63 26.34
N PRO A 306 -11.51 7.23 27.40
CA PRO A 306 -12.86 6.68 27.28
C PRO A 306 -13.85 7.64 26.59
N ASN A 307 -13.64 8.95 26.68
CA ASN A 307 -14.50 9.96 26.07
C ASN A 307 -14.34 9.99 24.55
N TYR A 308 -13.12 9.79 24.03
CA TYR A 308 -12.89 9.65 22.59
C TYR A 308 -13.76 8.53 21.99
N TRP A 309 -13.76 7.36 22.64
CA TRP A 309 -14.58 6.21 22.22
C TRP A 309 -16.08 6.45 22.42
N LYS A 310 -16.48 7.22 23.43
CA LYS A 310 -17.89 7.57 23.67
C LYS A 310 -18.43 8.50 22.59
N VAL A 311 -17.69 9.55 22.25
CA VAL A 311 -18.05 10.50 21.17
C VAL A 311 -18.17 9.81 19.81
N LEU A 312 -17.26 8.88 19.48
CA LEU A 312 -17.39 8.08 18.25
C LEU A 312 -18.66 7.23 18.22
N ARG A 313 -19.05 6.63 19.35
CA ARG A 313 -20.31 5.85 19.46
C ARG A 313 -21.54 6.74 19.34
N GLU A 314 -21.51 7.94 19.92
CA GLU A 314 -22.62 8.89 19.89
C GLU A 314 -22.81 9.53 18.50
N ASN A 315 -21.72 9.91 17.84
CA ASN A 315 -21.76 10.41 16.46
C ASN A 315 -22.30 9.36 15.48
N LYS A 316 -22.01 8.06 15.72
CA LYS A 316 -22.61 6.97 14.94
C LYS A 316 -24.11 6.83 15.16
N LYS A 317 -24.63 7.14 16.36
CA LYS A 317 -26.08 7.13 16.64
C LYS A 317 -26.79 8.32 16.01
N MET A 318 -26.18 9.50 16.02
CA MET A 318 -26.77 10.70 15.39
C MET A 318 -26.78 10.62 13.84
N GLY A 319 -25.81 9.92 13.23
CA GLY A 319 -25.77 9.68 11.79
C GLY A 319 -26.78 8.66 11.25
N VAL A 320 -27.60 8.04 12.10
CA VAL A 320 -28.71 7.14 11.70
C VAL A 320 -30.05 7.89 11.68
N VAL A 321 -30.09 9.16 12.10
CA VAL A 321 -31.34 9.92 12.26
C VAL A 321 -31.65 10.82 11.04
N ASN A 322 -30.75 10.94 10.05
CA ASN A 322 -31.05 11.68 8.81
C ASN A 322 -30.48 10.97 7.57
N SER A 323 -31.27 10.08 6.97
CA SER A 323 -31.42 9.76 5.53
C SER A 323 -31.80 8.29 5.29
#